data_AF-A0A812RBH6-F1
#
_entry.id   AF-A0A812RBH6-F1
#
_cell.length_a   1.000
_cell.length_b   1.000
_cell.length_c   1.000
_cell.angle_alpha   90.00
_cell.angle_beta   90.00
_cell.angle_gamma   90.00
#
_symmetry.space_group_name_H-M   'P 1'
#
loop_
_entity.id
_entity.type
_entity.pdbx_description
1 polymer ?
#
loop_
_entity_poly.entity_id
_entity_poly.type
_entity_poly.pdbx_seq_one_letter_code
_entity_poly.pdbx_strand_id
1 'polypeptide(L)'
;MSMDNWRQRFRLAVVKGGPLAGARYLDVTDDWLQRAAGSYRQDARFEKFARMATGGGVAPAEPGPSTPVPEAASGDLAAPLRPCRVVKSATRRSVLSVLKTAGSKVRALSFFMRAWLAVAFCVVLMRPLAIAVVAKLAGGFLRLVFRRTLELFLFVLEQLLEELLQQAAEAVAVPLAADQVTCPAQMTLPLLSQLLLVASSSAAGAFAHYVSLRLRTRPQLRL
;
A
#
# COMPACT_ATOMS: atom_id res chain seq x y z
N MET A 1 -30.79 -17.21 -16.01
CA MET A 1 -31.55 -16.13 -15.35
C MET A 1 -31.74 -15.00 -16.36
N SER A 2 -32.98 -14.64 -16.70
CA SER A 2 -33.26 -13.55 -17.65
C SER A 2 -32.65 -12.23 -17.17
N MET A 3 -32.01 -11.49 -18.08
CA MET A 3 -31.42 -10.18 -17.83
C MET A 3 -32.45 -9.12 -17.36
N ASP A 4 -33.75 -9.40 -17.41
CA ASP A 4 -34.77 -8.41 -17.06
C ASP A 4 -35.09 -8.36 -15.55
N ASN A 5 -34.79 -9.43 -14.80
CA ASN A 5 -35.20 -9.57 -13.40
C ASN A 5 -34.47 -8.56 -12.48
N TRP A 6 -33.22 -8.19 -12.79
CA TRP A 6 -32.48 -7.26 -11.94
C TRP A 6 -32.98 -5.82 -12.08
N ARG A 7 -33.42 -5.39 -13.28
CA ARG A 7 -33.97 -4.04 -13.50
C ARG A 7 -35.22 -3.79 -12.66
N GLN A 8 -36.06 -4.81 -12.47
CA GLN A 8 -37.27 -4.72 -11.66
C GLN A 8 -36.97 -4.46 -10.18
N ARG A 9 -35.89 -5.06 -9.64
CA ARG A 9 -35.50 -4.90 -8.22
C ARG A 9 -35.06 -3.48 -7.87
N PHE A 10 -34.58 -2.71 -8.85
CA PHE A 10 -34.04 -1.36 -8.64
C PHE A 10 -34.93 -0.24 -9.19
N ARG A 11 -36.14 -0.56 -9.69
CA ARG A 11 -37.04 0.42 -10.33
C ARG A 11 -37.41 1.62 -9.44
N LEU A 12 -37.50 1.42 -8.14
CA LEU A 12 -37.86 2.45 -7.16
C LEU A 12 -36.66 2.94 -6.34
N ALA A 13 -35.45 2.48 -6.63
CA ALA A 13 -34.26 2.86 -5.90
C ALA A 13 -33.81 4.28 -6.30
N VAL A 14 -33.54 5.10 -5.30
CA VAL A 14 -33.06 6.49 -5.43
C VAL A 14 -31.67 6.58 -4.82
N VAL A 15 -30.77 7.32 -5.47
CA VAL A 15 -29.40 7.54 -5.00
C VAL A 15 -29.42 8.41 -3.75
N LYS A 16 -28.79 7.96 -2.66
CA LYS A 16 -28.90 8.62 -1.35
C LYS A 16 -27.90 9.74 -1.09
N GLY A 17 -26.78 9.78 -1.81
CA GLY A 17 -25.72 10.76 -1.57
C GLY A 17 -24.89 10.99 -2.81
N GLY A 18 -24.17 12.11 -2.88
CA GLY A 18 -23.28 12.48 -3.98
C GLY A 18 -23.93 13.38 -5.03
N PRO A 19 -23.24 13.62 -6.14
CA PRO A 19 -23.71 14.52 -7.20
C PRO A 19 -24.99 14.02 -7.88
N LEU A 20 -25.29 12.72 -7.76
CA LEU A 20 -26.50 12.10 -8.32
C LEU A 20 -27.59 11.87 -7.25
N ALA A 21 -27.47 12.46 -6.05
CA ALA A 21 -28.45 12.28 -4.98
C ALA A 21 -29.86 12.72 -5.44
N GLY A 22 -30.86 11.87 -5.19
CA GLY A 22 -32.24 12.10 -5.61
C GLY A 22 -32.59 11.58 -7.01
N ALA A 23 -31.60 11.23 -7.84
CA ALA A 23 -31.87 10.58 -9.12
C ALA A 23 -32.30 9.13 -8.93
N ARG A 24 -33.24 8.64 -9.76
CA ARG A 24 -33.58 7.21 -9.80
C ARG A 24 -32.49 6.47 -10.53
N TYR A 25 -32.26 5.22 -10.14
CA TYR A 25 -31.17 4.40 -10.72
C TYR A 25 -31.30 4.22 -12.23
N LEU A 26 -32.53 4.20 -12.76
CA LEU A 26 -32.82 4.04 -14.18
C LEU A 26 -32.71 5.34 -14.99
N ASP A 27 -32.72 6.50 -14.33
CA ASP A 27 -32.67 7.81 -15.01
C ASP A 27 -31.22 8.28 -15.21
N VAL A 28 -30.23 7.53 -14.71
CA VAL A 28 -28.81 7.85 -14.86
C VAL A 28 -28.30 7.33 -16.20
N THR A 29 -27.71 8.21 -17.00
CA THR A 29 -27.12 7.86 -18.31
C THR A 29 -25.96 6.87 -18.18
N ASP A 30 -25.74 6.04 -19.20
CA ASP A 30 -24.71 4.99 -19.21
C ASP A 30 -23.28 5.51 -18.92
N ASP A 31 -22.93 6.72 -19.40
CA ASP A 31 -21.64 7.36 -19.12
C ASP A 31 -21.40 7.57 -17.62
N TRP A 32 -22.46 7.95 -16.89
CA TRP A 32 -22.42 8.16 -15.45
C TRP A 32 -22.41 6.82 -14.71
N LEU A 33 -23.08 5.79 -15.23
CA LEU A 33 -23.01 4.43 -14.67
C LEU A 33 -21.59 3.86 -14.77
N GLN A 34 -20.90 4.04 -15.89
CA GLN A 34 -19.52 3.56 -16.06
C GLN A 34 -18.55 4.24 -15.09
N ARG A 35 -18.70 5.55 -14.88
CA ARG A 35 -17.93 6.29 -13.87
C ARG A 35 -18.29 5.87 -12.46
N ALA A 36 -19.58 5.67 -12.18
CA ALA A 36 -20.07 5.30 -10.85
C ALA A 36 -19.62 3.90 -10.44
N ALA A 37 -19.55 2.95 -11.38
CA ALA A 37 -19.11 1.57 -11.14
C ALA A 37 -17.72 1.48 -10.51
N GLY A 38 -16.80 2.40 -10.85
CA GLY A 38 -15.43 2.43 -10.34
C GLY A 38 -15.14 3.45 -9.23
N SER A 39 -15.96 4.50 -9.08
CA SER A 39 -15.60 5.66 -8.25
C SER A 39 -16.66 6.13 -7.24
N TYR A 40 -17.86 5.55 -7.22
CA TYR A 40 -18.96 6.05 -6.39
C TYR A 40 -18.94 5.52 -4.95
N ARG A 41 -18.25 6.22 -4.04
CA ARG A 41 -18.12 5.78 -2.63
C ARG A 41 -19.28 6.16 -1.71
N GLN A 42 -20.14 7.07 -2.13
CA GLN A 42 -21.15 7.69 -1.25
C GLN A 42 -22.42 6.85 -1.10
N ASP A 43 -22.68 5.92 -2.04
CA ASP A 43 -23.79 4.97 -1.99
C ASP A 43 -23.34 3.61 -2.54
N ALA A 44 -23.00 2.69 -1.64
CA ALA A 44 -22.54 1.35 -1.99
C ALA A 44 -23.61 0.52 -2.73
N ARG A 45 -24.89 0.86 -2.56
CA ARG A 45 -26.00 0.16 -3.23
C ARG A 45 -26.08 0.59 -4.70
N PHE A 46 -25.85 1.87 -4.95
CA PHE A 46 -25.78 2.41 -6.31
C PHE A 46 -24.51 1.94 -7.04
N GLU A 47 -23.36 1.85 -6.35
CA GLU A 47 -22.13 1.31 -6.94
C GLU A 47 -22.32 -0.13 -7.43
N LYS A 48 -22.99 -0.99 -6.65
CA LYS A 48 -23.33 -2.36 -7.07
C LYS A 48 -24.25 -2.37 -8.29
N PHE A 49 -25.25 -1.50 -8.30
CA PHE A 49 -26.16 -1.35 -9.45
C PHE A 49 -25.38 -0.96 -10.70
N ALA A 50 -24.53 0.07 -10.62
CA ALA A 50 -23.72 0.56 -11.71
C ALA A 50 -22.80 -0.56 -12.27
N ARG A 51 -22.13 -1.33 -11.39
CA ARG A 51 -21.30 -2.47 -11.81
C ARG A 51 -22.10 -3.58 -12.52
N MET A 52 -23.32 -3.87 -12.05
CA MET A 52 -24.18 -4.86 -12.72
C MET A 52 -24.67 -4.34 -14.08
N ALA A 53 -24.97 -3.04 -14.17
CA ALA A 53 -25.45 -2.41 -15.39
C ALA A 53 -24.36 -2.30 -16.47
N THR A 54 -23.13 -1.93 -16.10
CA THR A 54 -22.01 -1.77 -17.06
C THR A 54 -21.22 -3.05 -17.29
N GLY A 55 -21.24 -3.98 -16.33
CA GLY A 55 -20.40 -5.18 -16.32
C GLY A 55 -21.08 -6.45 -16.82
N GLY A 56 -22.31 -6.37 -17.36
CA GLY A 56 -22.95 -7.49 -18.05
C GLY A 56 -22.86 -8.83 -17.29
N GLY A 57 -23.32 -8.88 -16.05
CA GLY A 57 -23.66 -10.15 -15.40
C GLY A 57 -22.52 -11.10 -15.05
N VAL A 58 -21.31 -10.64 -14.70
CA VAL A 58 -20.40 -11.51 -13.93
C VAL A 58 -20.87 -11.49 -12.47
N ALA A 59 -21.63 -12.52 -12.10
CA ALA A 59 -22.01 -12.79 -10.73
C ALA A 59 -20.77 -12.75 -9.80
N PRO A 60 -20.91 -12.39 -8.51
CA PRO A 60 -19.82 -12.55 -7.57
C PRO A 60 -19.50 -14.05 -7.47
N ALA A 61 -18.48 -14.48 -8.22
CA ALA A 61 -17.97 -15.83 -8.15
C ALA A 61 -17.48 -16.07 -6.72
N GLU A 62 -18.10 -17.05 -6.06
CA GLU A 62 -17.56 -17.64 -4.85
C GLU A 62 -16.12 -18.13 -5.11
N PRO A 63 -15.24 -18.11 -4.10
CA PRO A 63 -13.86 -18.55 -4.26
C PRO A 63 -13.81 -20.08 -4.33
N GLY A 64 -13.76 -20.62 -5.54
CA GLY A 64 -13.52 -22.04 -5.85
C GLY A 64 -12.41 -22.22 -6.91
N PRO A 65 -11.65 -23.33 -6.88
CA PRO A 65 -10.29 -23.38 -7.38
C PRO A 65 -10.16 -23.70 -8.89
N SER A 66 -9.24 -22.98 -9.53
CA SER A 66 -8.39 -23.35 -10.67
C SER A 66 -8.99 -24.17 -11.83
N THR A 67 -9.05 -23.54 -13.01
CA THR A 67 -8.70 -24.18 -14.28
C THR A 67 -8.17 -23.10 -15.24
N PRO A 68 -6.98 -23.29 -15.87
CA PRO A 68 -6.42 -22.34 -16.81
C PRO A 68 -7.06 -22.50 -18.20
N VAL A 69 -7.52 -21.40 -18.79
CA VAL A 69 -7.97 -21.32 -20.18
C VAL A 69 -6.91 -20.54 -20.96
N PRO A 70 -6.49 -21.01 -22.15
CA PRO A 70 -5.29 -20.52 -22.82
C PRO A 70 -5.48 -19.15 -23.46
N GLU A 71 -4.40 -18.38 -23.41
CA GLU A 71 -4.18 -17.11 -24.10
C GLU A 71 -4.55 -17.21 -25.58
N ALA A 72 -5.55 -16.44 -26.00
CA ALA A 72 -5.66 -15.97 -27.37
C ALA A 72 -5.00 -14.58 -27.41
N ALA A 73 -3.90 -14.52 -28.15
CA ALA A 73 -3.13 -13.33 -28.44
C ALA A 73 -4.02 -12.19 -28.96
N SER A 74 -3.91 -11.04 -28.32
CA SER A 74 -4.18 -9.74 -28.92
C SER A 74 -3.14 -8.81 -28.36
N GLY A 75 -2.11 -8.58 -29.16
CA GLY A 75 -1.10 -7.59 -28.87
C GLY A 75 -1.77 -6.22 -28.94
N ASP A 76 -1.71 -5.50 -27.83
CA ASP A 76 -1.45 -4.07 -27.84
C ASP A 76 -0.87 -3.72 -26.47
N LEU A 77 0.45 -3.62 -26.49
CA LEU A 77 1.30 -3.31 -25.36
C LEU A 77 0.97 -1.91 -24.81
N ALA A 78 1.05 -1.83 -23.48
CA ALA A 78 1.35 -0.62 -22.72
C ALA A 78 0.26 0.47 -22.66
N ALA A 79 -0.95 0.11 -22.22
CA ALA A 79 -1.71 1.05 -21.39
C ALA A 79 -1.01 1.11 -20.01
N PRO A 80 -0.39 2.25 -19.62
CA PRO A 80 0.27 2.34 -18.33
C PRO A 80 -0.77 2.10 -17.25
N LEU A 81 -0.57 1.05 -16.45
CA LEU A 81 -1.26 0.82 -15.18
C LEU A 81 -1.14 2.11 -14.37
N ARG A 82 -2.10 3.04 -14.52
CA ARG A 82 -2.13 4.28 -13.77
C ARG A 82 -2.23 3.87 -12.31
N PRO A 83 -1.16 4.03 -11.50
CA PRO A 83 -1.25 3.71 -10.10
C PRO A 83 -2.35 4.62 -9.54
N CYS A 84 -3.36 4.04 -8.89
CA CYS A 84 -4.38 4.77 -8.15
C CYS A 84 -3.70 5.52 -6.98
N ARG A 85 -3.02 6.64 -7.28
CA ARG A 85 -2.08 7.30 -6.39
C ARG A 85 -2.67 8.48 -5.62
N VAL A 86 -3.95 8.80 -5.79
CA VAL A 86 -4.43 10.14 -5.42
C VAL A 86 -5.17 10.23 -4.07
N VAL A 87 -5.57 9.13 -3.42
CA VAL A 87 -6.39 9.25 -2.18
C VAL A 87 -5.57 9.28 -0.87
N LYS A 88 -4.26 9.00 -0.89
CA LYS A 88 -3.46 8.90 0.37
C LYS A 88 -2.83 10.22 0.83
N SER A 89 -2.76 11.25 -0.01
CA SER A 89 -2.06 12.50 0.34
C SER A 89 -2.91 13.45 1.20
N ALA A 90 -4.21 13.55 0.94
CA ALA A 90 -5.12 14.43 1.67
C ALA A 90 -5.28 14.03 3.14
N THR A 91 -5.45 12.74 3.41
CA THR A 91 -5.61 12.22 4.78
C THR A 91 -4.32 12.37 5.58
N ARG A 92 -3.16 12.15 4.96
CA ARG A 92 -1.86 12.28 5.63
C ARG A 92 -1.57 13.73 6.02
N ARG A 93 -1.89 14.70 5.15
CA ARG A 93 -1.76 16.14 5.48
C ARG A 93 -2.67 16.55 6.64
N SER A 94 -3.93 16.09 6.64
CA SER A 94 -4.89 16.40 7.69
C SER A 94 -4.46 15.84 9.06
N VAL A 95 -4.01 14.59 9.11
CA VAL A 95 -3.56 13.98 10.38
C VAL A 95 -2.30 14.68 10.90
N LEU A 96 -1.33 15.00 10.03
CA LEU A 96 -0.13 15.73 10.42
C LEU A 96 -0.42 17.17 10.87
N SER A 97 -1.38 17.86 10.25
CA SER A 97 -1.77 19.21 10.68
C SER A 97 -2.45 19.18 12.05
N VAL A 98 -3.30 18.19 12.30
CA VAL A 98 -3.95 18.01 13.62
C VAL A 98 -2.90 17.66 14.68
N LEU A 99 -1.94 16.78 14.37
CA LEU A 99 -0.88 16.42 15.32
C LEU A 99 0.07 17.57 15.61
N LYS A 100 0.42 18.38 14.59
CA LYS A 100 1.23 19.59 14.76
C LYS A 100 0.52 20.65 15.60
N THR A 101 -0.77 20.89 15.35
CA THR A 101 -1.56 21.87 16.11
C THR A 101 -1.85 21.40 17.54
N ALA A 102 -2.03 20.10 17.76
CA ALA A 102 -2.10 19.54 19.11
C ALA A 102 -0.76 19.67 19.84
N GLY A 103 0.36 19.34 19.17
CA GLY A 103 1.70 19.41 19.76
C GLY A 103 2.14 20.84 20.11
N SER A 104 1.79 21.83 19.28
CA SER A 104 2.08 23.25 19.58
C SER A 104 1.30 23.73 20.79
N LYS A 105 0.02 23.37 20.90
CA LYS A 105 -0.81 23.67 22.09
C LYS A 105 -0.25 23.03 23.34
N VAL A 106 0.16 21.76 23.28
CA VAL A 106 0.76 21.04 24.43
C VAL A 106 2.08 21.68 24.87
N ARG A 107 2.90 22.19 23.94
CA ARG A 107 4.14 22.92 24.30
C ARG A 107 3.90 24.25 24.99
N ALA A 108 2.78 24.91 24.72
CA ALA A 108 2.41 26.16 25.36
C ALA A 108 1.94 25.97 26.82
N LEU A 109 1.65 24.73 27.27
CA LEU A 109 1.32 24.46 28.66
C LEU A 109 2.54 24.61 29.59
N SER A 110 2.26 25.03 30.82
CA SER A 110 3.24 25.08 31.90
C SER A 110 3.90 23.71 32.11
N PHE A 111 5.17 23.73 32.54
CA PHE A 111 5.94 22.51 32.78
C PHE A 111 5.20 21.55 33.74
N PHE A 112 4.57 22.09 34.79
CA PHE A 112 3.78 21.32 35.75
C PHE A 112 2.59 20.60 35.11
N MET A 113 1.81 21.28 34.27
CA MET A 113 0.68 20.66 33.58
C MET A 113 1.14 19.55 32.62
N ARG A 114 2.27 19.75 31.93
CA ARG A 114 2.86 18.70 31.07
C ARG A 114 3.30 17.49 31.87
N ALA A 115 3.94 17.69 33.03
CA ALA A 115 4.34 16.60 33.92
C ALA A 115 3.11 15.83 34.44
N TRP A 116 2.06 16.55 34.86
CA TRP A 116 0.82 15.93 35.34
C TRP A 116 0.12 15.11 34.25
N LEU A 117 0.05 15.64 33.02
CA LEU A 117 -0.51 14.94 31.88
C LEU A 117 0.29 13.68 31.55
N ALA A 118 1.63 13.75 31.63
CA ALA A 118 2.50 12.60 31.42
C ALA A 118 2.31 11.53 32.50
N VAL A 119 2.19 11.91 33.77
CA VAL A 119 1.90 10.98 34.88
C VAL A 119 0.52 10.34 34.70
N ALA A 120 -0.52 11.12 34.39
CA ALA A 120 -1.85 10.59 34.12
C ALA A 120 -1.84 9.60 32.94
N PHE A 121 -1.11 9.91 31.88
CA PHE A 121 -0.93 9.01 30.74
C PHE A 121 -0.19 7.72 31.13
N CYS A 122 0.87 7.79 31.95
CA CYS A 122 1.57 6.62 32.48
C CYS A 122 0.66 5.75 33.36
N VAL A 123 -0.18 6.34 34.21
CA VAL A 123 -1.16 5.61 35.04
C VAL A 123 -2.18 4.88 34.16
N VAL A 124 -2.67 5.52 33.10
CA VAL A 124 -3.57 4.87 32.14
C VAL A 124 -2.85 3.73 31.41
N LEU A 125 -1.59 3.91 31.04
CA LEU A 125 -0.78 2.87 30.40
C LEU A 125 -0.47 1.68 31.31
N MET A 126 -0.37 1.88 32.62
CA MET A 126 -0.19 0.77 33.57
C MET A 126 -1.40 -0.16 33.66
N ARG A 127 -2.58 0.23 33.12
CA ARG A 127 -3.70 -0.69 33.03
C ARG A 127 -3.36 -1.83 32.05
N PRO A 128 -3.46 -3.10 32.46
CA PRO A 128 -3.07 -4.25 31.62
C PRO A 128 -3.86 -4.33 30.31
N LEU A 129 -5.11 -3.87 30.31
CA LEU A 129 -5.93 -3.76 29.10
C LEU A 129 -5.38 -2.74 28.09
N ALA A 130 -4.85 -1.61 28.56
CA ALA A 130 -4.25 -0.61 27.69
C ALA A 130 -2.98 -1.15 27.02
N ILE A 131 -2.13 -1.84 27.79
CA ILE A 131 -0.92 -2.49 27.27
C ILE A 131 -1.27 -3.52 26.20
N ALA A 132 -2.28 -4.36 26.43
CA ALA A 132 -2.71 -5.36 25.45
C ALA A 132 -3.21 -4.73 24.14
N VAL A 133 -3.99 -3.64 24.23
CA VAL A 133 -4.46 -2.91 23.05
C VAL A 133 -3.30 -2.25 22.30
N VAL A 134 -2.41 -1.56 23.00
CA VAL A 134 -1.23 -0.92 22.40
C VAL A 134 -0.32 -1.96 21.75
N ALA A 135 -0.09 -3.10 22.39
CA ALA A 135 0.71 -4.19 21.85
C ALA A 135 0.08 -4.80 20.58
N LYS A 136 -1.24 -4.99 20.55
CA LYS A 136 -1.95 -5.47 19.35
C LYS A 136 -1.89 -4.46 18.21
N LEU A 137 -2.10 -3.18 18.50
CA LEU A 137 -2.00 -2.10 17.52
C LEU A 137 -0.58 -1.96 16.99
N ALA A 138 0.42 -1.95 17.87
CA ALA A 138 1.83 -1.91 17.51
C ALA A 138 2.25 -3.13 16.70
N GLY A 139 1.82 -4.34 17.09
CA GLY A 139 2.09 -5.56 16.34
C GLY A 139 1.44 -5.57 14.96
N GLY A 140 0.19 -5.09 14.84
CA GLY A 140 -0.49 -4.91 13.56
C GLY A 140 0.21 -3.89 12.67
N PHE A 141 0.59 -2.75 13.23
CA PHE A 141 1.33 -1.70 12.52
C PHE A 141 2.70 -2.20 12.06
N LEU A 142 3.45 -2.89 12.93
CA LEU A 142 4.75 -3.44 12.62
C LEU A 142 4.68 -4.47 11.49
N ARG A 143 3.70 -5.39 11.53
CA ARG A 143 3.46 -6.35 10.44
C ARG A 143 3.16 -5.64 9.11
N LEU A 144 2.35 -4.60 9.15
CA LEU A 144 1.99 -3.83 7.96
C LEU A 144 3.18 -3.06 7.39
N VAL A 145 4.00 -2.46 8.25
CA VAL A 145 5.26 -1.81 7.85
C VAL A 145 6.21 -2.83 7.24
N PHE A 146 6.44 -3.96 7.93
CA PHE A 146 7.35 -5.01 7.49
C PHE A 146 6.97 -5.59 6.12
N ARG A 147 5.68 -5.90 5.92
CA ARG A 147 5.18 -6.37 4.63
C ARG A 147 5.46 -5.35 3.52
N ARG A 148 5.18 -4.08 3.80
CA ARG A 148 5.33 -3.02 2.80
C ARG A 148 6.79 -2.69 2.50
N THR A 149 7.68 -2.83 3.48
CA THR A 149 9.13 -2.72 3.27
C THR A 149 9.68 -3.90 2.50
N LEU A 150 9.18 -5.12 2.72
CA LEU A 150 9.57 -6.29 1.93
C LEU A 150 9.11 -6.17 0.48
N GLU A 151 7.86 -5.75 0.24
CA GLU A 151 7.36 -5.49 -1.11
C GLU A 151 8.22 -4.45 -1.83
N LEU A 152 8.62 -3.37 -1.14
CA LEU A 152 9.52 -2.36 -1.70
C LEU A 152 10.92 -2.95 -1.99
N PHE A 153 11.44 -3.79 -1.10
CA PHE A 153 12.76 -4.40 -1.25
C PHE A 153 12.82 -5.36 -2.44
N LEU A 154 11.80 -6.21 -2.60
CA LEU A 154 11.67 -7.11 -3.75
C LEU A 154 11.58 -6.31 -5.06
N PHE A 155 10.78 -5.25 -5.09
CA PHE A 155 10.68 -4.38 -6.25
C PHE A 155 12.03 -3.75 -6.63
N VAL A 156 12.80 -3.28 -5.64
CA VAL A 156 14.15 -2.72 -5.88
C VAL A 156 15.11 -3.79 -6.39
N LEU A 157 15.06 -5.01 -5.86
CA LEU A 157 15.89 -6.12 -6.33
C LEU A 157 15.54 -6.54 -7.77
N GLU A 158 14.26 -6.59 -8.12
CA GLU A 158 13.80 -6.88 -9.48
C GLU A 158 14.36 -5.85 -10.46
N GLN A 159 14.22 -4.55 -10.15
CA GLN A 159 14.78 -3.48 -10.99
C GLN A 159 16.29 -3.55 -11.08
N LEU A 160 17.00 -3.88 -10.00
CA LEU A 160 18.46 -4.03 -10.02
C LEU A 160 18.89 -5.21 -10.89
N LEU A 161 18.15 -6.32 -10.85
CA LEU A 161 18.43 -7.49 -11.67
C LEU A 161 18.20 -7.20 -13.15
N GLU A 162 17.16 -6.43 -13.47
CA GLU A 162 16.83 -5.99 -14.82
C GLU A 162 17.95 -5.14 -15.42
N GLU A 163 18.46 -4.16 -14.65
CA GLU A 163 19.60 -3.32 -15.03
C GLU A 163 20.90 -4.14 -15.23
N LEU A 164 21.17 -5.12 -14.34
CA LEU A 164 22.32 -6.01 -14.49
C LEU A 164 22.24 -6.88 -15.75
N LEU A 165 21.04 -7.35 -16.09
CA LEU A 165 20.80 -8.16 -17.28
C LEU A 165 20.98 -7.32 -18.55
N GLN A 166 20.57 -6.04 -18.51
CA GLN A 166 20.77 -5.08 -19.58
C GLN A 166 22.26 -4.79 -19.82
N GLN A 167 23.02 -4.56 -18.75
CA GLN A 167 24.48 -4.39 -18.81
C GLN A 167 25.19 -5.64 -19.35
N ALA A 168 24.75 -6.83 -18.94
CA ALA A 168 25.31 -8.08 -19.44
C ALA A 168 25.01 -8.29 -20.93
N ALA A 169 23.79 -7.96 -21.37
CA ALA A 169 23.42 -8.04 -22.78
C ALA A 169 24.24 -7.10 -23.67
N GLU A 170 24.47 -5.86 -23.21
CA GLU A 170 25.32 -4.89 -23.91
C GLU A 170 26.78 -5.36 -23.98
N ALA A 171 27.31 -5.92 -22.88
CA ALA A 171 28.67 -6.46 -22.85
C ALA A 171 28.88 -7.63 -23.82
N VAL A 172 27.86 -8.47 -24.05
CA VAL A 172 27.91 -9.57 -25.02
C VAL A 172 27.72 -9.07 -26.46
N ALA A 173 26.97 -7.98 -26.65
CA ALA A 173 26.67 -7.42 -27.96
C ALA A 173 27.81 -6.57 -28.55
N VAL A 174 28.78 -6.11 -27.76
CA VAL A 174 30.00 -5.48 -28.30
C VAL A 174 30.90 -6.58 -28.87
N PRO A 175 30.97 -6.74 -30.21
CA PRO A 175 31.86 -7.74 -30.79
C PRO A 175 33.29 -7.32 -30.47
N LEU A 176 34.16 -8.31 -30.20
CA LEU A 176 35.59 -8.17 -29.95
C LEU A 176 36.33 -7.53 -31.15
N ALA A 177 36.10 -6.26 -31.41
CA ALA A 177 36.92 -5.44 -32.27
C ALA A 177 38.09 -4.91 -31.44
N ALA A 178 39.11 -5.75 -31.37
CA ALA A 178 40.54 -5.45 -31.25
C ALA A 178 41.00 -4.25 -30.39
N ASP A 179 41.89 -4.58 -29.45
CA ASP A 179 42.91 -3.69 -28.88
C ASP A 179 42.45 -2.49 -28.06
N GLN A 180 41.96 -2.72 -26.84
CA GLN A 180 42.29 -1.79 -25.75
C GLN A 180 42.66 -2.54 -24.46
N VAL A 181 43.92 -2.34 -24.07
CA VAL A 181 44.51 -2.63 -22.77
C VAL A 181 43.84 -1.72 -21.73
N THR A 182 42.61 -2.03 -21.33
CA THR A 182 41.93 -1.33 -20.24
C THR A 182 42.21 -2.02 -18.91
N CYS A 183 42.89 -1.28 -18.03
CA CYS A 183 43.35 -1.73 -16.73
C CYS A 183 42.21 -2.32 -15.85
N PRO A 184 42.45 -3.43 -15.13
CA PRO A 184 41.45 -4.09 -14.27
C PRO A 184 40.97 -3.25 -13.07
N ALA A 185 41.52 -2.06 -12.85
CA ALA A 185 41.16 -1.18 -11.75
C ALA A 185 39.80 -0.47 -11.91
N GLN A 186 39.23 -0.42 -13.12
CA GLN A 186 37.98 0.33 -13.36
C GLN A 186 36.70 -0.49 -13.15
N MET A 187 36.79 -1.83 -13.16
CA MET A 187 35.63 -2.70 -12.91
C MET A 187 35.39 -3.01 -11.42
N THR A 188 36.37 -2.75 -10.55
CA THR A 188 36.26 -3.10 -9.12
C THR A 188 35.47 -2.08 -8.30
N LEU A 189 35.48 -0.80 -8.70
CA LEU A 189 34.72 0.28 -8.05
C LEU A 189 33.20 0.06 -8.01
N PRO A 190 32.51 -0.30 -9.12
CA PRO A 190 31.08 -0.57 -9.07
C PRO A 190 30.76 -1.81 -8.22
N LEU A 191 31.56 -2.87 -8.33
CA LEU A 191 31.41 -4.07 -7.50
C LEU A 191 31.61 -3.80 -6.01
N LEU A 192 32.60 -2.98 -5.64
CA LEU A 192 32.81 -2.54 -4.26
C LEU A 192 31.65 -1.70 -3.75
N SER A 193 31.11 -0.80 -4.58
CA SER A 193 29.96 0.02 -4.19
C SER A 193 28.70 -0.83 -3.96
N GLN A 194 28.47 -1.85 -4.80
CA GLN A 194 27.36 -2.79 -4.64
C GLN A 194 27.56 -3.69 -3.42
N LEU A 195 28.78 -4.20 -3.18
CA LEU A 195 29.10 -4.97 -1.97
C LEU A 195 28.95 -4.14 -0.70
N LEU A 196 29.36 -2.87 -0.69
CA LEU A 196 29.17 -1.97 0.46
C LEU A 196 27.69 -1.67 0.71
N LEU A 197 26.90 -1.53 -0.34
CA LEU A 197 25.46 -1.29 -0.23
C LEU A 197 24.73 -2.53 0.29
N VAL A 198 25.10 -3.72 -0.19
CA VAL A 198 24.58 -5.00 0.32
C VAL A 198 25.03 -5.22 1.78
N ALA A 199 26.29 -4.98 2.10
CA ALA A 199 26.82 -5.13 3.45
C ALA A 199 26.15 -4.16 4.45
N SER A 200 25.96 -2.89 4.07
CA SER A 200 25.28 -1.91 4.92
C SER A 200 23.79 -2.21 5.12
N SER A 201 23.10 -2.73 4.10
CA SER A 201 21.71 -3.18 4.23
C SER A 201 21.55 -4.40 5.15
N SER A 202 22.47 -5.36 5.05
CA SER A 202 22.54 -6.53 5.92
C SER A 202 22.83 -6.15 7.37
N ALA A 203 23.80 -5.25 7.60
CA ALA A 203 24.13 -4.74 8.93
C ALA A 203 22.96 -4.00 9.58
N ALA A 204 22.21 -3.19 8.82
CA ALA A 204 21.02 -2.50 9.31
C ALA A 204 19.90 -3.50 9.68
N GLY A 205 19.70 -4.54 8.87
CA GLY A 205 18.74 -5.62 9.14
C GLY A 205 19.10 -6.43 10.40
N ALA A 206 20.36 -6.83 10.52
CA ALA A 206 20.88 -7.54 11.69
C ALA A 206 20.76 -6.70 12.97
N PHE A 207 21.06 -5.40 12.88
CA PHE A 207 20.90 -4.46 14.00
C PHE A 207 19.43 -4.32 14.42
N ALA A 208 18.51 -4.15 13.46
CA ALA A 208 17.08 -4.07 13.74
C ALA A 208 16.56 -5.37 14.39
N HIS A 209 17.00 -6.54 13.90
CA HIS A 209 16.65 -7.83 14.46
C HIS A 209 17.20 -8.00 15.89
N TYR A 210 18.46 -7.64 16.12
CA TYR A 210 19.08 -7.68 17.45
C TYR A 210 18.36 -6.77 18.46
N VAL A 211 18.00 -5.54 18.06
CA VAL A 211 17.21 -4.62 18.89
C VAL A 211 15.84 -5.22 19.21
N SER A 212 15.19 -5.87 18.23
CA SER A 212 13.90 -6.53 18.45
C SER A 212 13.98 -7.68 19.45
N LEU A 213 15.05 -8.50 19.40
CA LEU A 213 15.28 -9.58 20.34
C LEU A 213 15.55 -9.05 21.75
N ARG A 214 16.38 -8.01 21.89
CA ARG A 214 16.64 -7.37 23.18
C ARG A 214 15.41 -6.72 23.81
N LEU A 215 14.51 -6.17 23.00
CA LEU A 215 13.25 -5.63 23.50
C LEU A 215 12.30 -6.74 23.96
N ARG A 216 12.39 -7.93 23.36
CA ARG A 216 11.55 -9.09 23.68
C ARG A 216 12.03 -9.86 24.90
N THR A 217 13.34 -9.87 25.16
CA THR A 217 13.96 -10.60 26.29
C THR A 217 14.08 -9.79 27.56
N ARG A 218 13.68 -8.51 27.60
CA ARG A 218 13.57 -7.81 28.88
C ARG A 218 12.54 -8.56 29.74
N PRO A 219 12.98 -9.18 30.85
CA PRO A 219 12.07 -9.92 31.70
C PRO A 219 11.03 -8.93 32.19
N GLN A 220 9.76 -9.32 32.07
CA GLN A 220 8.68 -8.66 32.76
C GLN A 220 9.06 -8.70 34.25
N LEU A 221 9.62 -7.59 34.76
CA LEU A 221 9.79 -7.35 36.17
C LEU A 221 8.38 -7.44 36.76
N ARG A 222 8.06 -8.63 37.27
CA ARG A 222 6.88 -8.87 38.09
C ARG A 222 7.13 -8.11 39.40
N LEU A 223 6.65 -6.87 39.42
CA LEU A 223 6.33 -6.13 40.64
C LEU A 223 4.94 -6.55 41.09
#